data_AF-A0A6J8EHD3-F1
#
_entry.id   AF-A0A6J8EHD3-F1
#
_cell.length_a   1.000
_cell.length_b   1.000
_cell.length_c   1.000
_cell.angle_alpha   90.00
_cell.angle_beta   90.00
_cell.angle_gamma   90.00
#
_symmetry.space_group_name_H-M   'P 1'
#
loop_
_entity.id
_entity.type
_entity.pdbx_description
1 polymer ?
#
loop_
_entity_poly.entity_id
_entity_poly.type
_entity_poly.pdbx_seq_one_letter_code
_entity_poly.pdbx_strand_id
1 'polypeptide(L)'
;MKIIVSCKNDKEKNGRLTLLKKISYYYELYDWKALLQFYAAWIRRVESGQNKWSDDTADIETPLLASSVRSRQNRVSNKSASIVKAPSVWFCSDFQKKKCSFSGAHDKVIKGVTRYVQHVCASCLLKDNKQLPHAELDPSCPHHEL
;
A
#
# COMPACT_ATOMS: atom_id res chain seq x y z
N MET A 1 -5.36 -3.45 -37.63
CA MET A 1 -6.09 -2.93 -36.46
C MET A 1 -7.18 -1.98 -36.98
N LYS A 2 -8.44 -2.44 -37.08
CA LYS A 2 -9.52 -1.58 -37.58
C LYS A 2 -9.96 -0.66 -36.43
N ILE A 3 -9.59 0.62 -36.51
CA ILE A 3 -10.17 1.64 -35.64
C ILE A 3 -11.59 1.86 -36.15
N ILE A 4 -12.59 1.46 -35.35
CA ILE A 4 -14.01 1.69 -35.66
C ILE A 4 -14.25 3.19 -35.45
N VAL A 5 -14.02 4.00 -36.50
CA VAL A 5 -14.38 5.41 -36.56
C VAL A 5 -15.85 5.51 -36.92
N SER A 6 -16.73 5.20 -35.96
CA SER A 6 -18.14 5.60 -36.05
C SER A 6 -18.81 5.43 -34.68
N CYS A 7 -18.79 6.48 -33.86
CA CYS A 7 -19.72 6.58 -32.74
C CYS A 7 -21.11 6.85 -33.35
N LYS A 8 -21.83 5.77 -33.73
CA LYS A 8 -23.15 5.84 -34.38
C LYS A 8 -24.27 6.38 -33.47
N ASN A 9 -23.99 6.75 -32.22
CA ASN A 9 -24.98 7.13 -31.23
C ASN A 9 -24.46 8.23 -30.30
N ASP A 10 -25.05 9.43 -30.39
CA ASP A 10 -24.68 10.58 -29.55
C ASP A 10 -24.80 10.27 -28.05
N LYS A 11 -25.72 9.38 -27.67
CA LYS A 11 -25.88 8.93 -26.27
C LYS A 11 -24.66 8.17 -25.78
N GLU A 12 -24.08 7.31 -26.62
CA GLU A 12 -22.85 6.59 -26.29
C GLU A 12 -21.66 7.54 -26.21
N LYS A 13 -21.53 8.45 -27.17
CA LYS A 13 -20.47 9.46 -27.16
C LYS A 13 -20.52 10.30 -25.89
N ASN A 14 -21.71 10.80 -25.53
CA ASN A 14 -21.90 11.60 -24.33
C ASN A 14 -21.65 10.79 -23.06
N GLY A 15 -22.14 9.54 -22.98
CA GLY A 15 -21.89 8.68 -21.83
C GLY A 15 -20.40 8.37 -21.62
N ARG A 16 -19.67 8.08 -22.71
CA ARG A 16 -18.20 7.89 -22.67
C ARG A 16 -17.48 9.15 -22.18
N LEU A 17 -17.89 10.33 -22.64
CA LEU A 17 -17.32 11.61 -22.20
C LEU A 17 -17.64 11.89 -20.72
N THR A 18 -18.86 11.61 -20.27
CA THR A 18 -19.26 11.75 -18.87
C THR A 18 -18.43 10.82 -17.97
N LEU A 19 -18.28 9.55 -18.35
CA LEU A 19 -17.45 8.60 -17.63
C LEU A 19 -15.98 9.06 -17.58
N LEU A 20 -15.43 9.54 -18.70
CA LEU A 20 -14.06 10.04 -18.76
C LEU A 20 -13.86 11.23 -17.83
N LYS A 21 -14.77 12.23 -17.85
CA LYS A 21 -14.72 13.38 -16.93
C LYS A 21 -14.74 12.92 -15.48
N LYS A 22 -15.58 11.93 -15.16
CA LYS A 22 -15.71 11.36 -13.82
C LYS A 22 -14.43 10.67 -13.36
N ILE A 23 -13.83 9.84 -14.22
CA ILE A 23 -12.55 9.17 -13.95
C ILE A 23 -11.42 10.19 -13.76
N SER A 24 -11.35 11.23 -14.59
CA SER A 24 -10.37 12.31 -14.44
C SER A 24 -10.50 13.04 -13.12
N TYR A 25 -11.72 13.33 -12.68
CA TYR A 25 -11.98 13.92 -11.36
C TYR A 25 -11.57 12.96 -10.23
N TYR A 26 -11.92 11.68 -10.35
CA TYR A 26 -11.60 10.66 -9.36
C TYR A 26 -10.13 10.32 -9.25
N TYR A 27 -9.32 10.62 -10.27
CA TYR A 27 -7.88 10.37 -10.25
C TYR A 27 -7.17 11.04 -9.05
N GLU A 28 -7.65 12.18 -8.59
CA GLU A 28 -7.08 12.85 -7.41
C GLU A 28 -7.51 12.20 -6.08
N LEU A 29 -8.69 11.57 -6.08
CA LEU A 29 -9.38 11.10 -4.88
C LEU A 29 -9.14 9.62 -4.58
N TYR A 30 -8.94 8.78 -5.60
CA TYR A 30 -8.92 7.32 -5.46
C TYR A 30 -7.68 6.68 -6.06
N ASP A 31 -7.27 5.52 -5.53
CA ASP A 31 -6.16 4.76 -6.08
C ASP A 31 -6.40 4.42 -7.56
N TRP A 32 -5.35 4.52 -8.38
CA TRP A 32 -5.42 4.26 -9.81
C TRP A 32 -5.88 2.82 -10.11
N LYS A 33 -5.46 1.86 -9.28
CA LYS A 33 -5.88 0.46 -9.42
C LYS A 33 -7.40 0.32 -9.25
N ALA A 34 -7.98 1.00 -8.26
CA ALA A 34 -9.42 0.99 -8.02
C ALA A 34 -10.19 1.66 -9.17
N LEU A 35 -9.66 2.75 -9.71
CA LEU A 35 -10.26 3.42 -10.88
C LEU A 35 -10.28 2.56 -12.14
N LEU A 36 -9.20 1.81 -12.39
CA LEU A 36 -9.16 0.85 -13.48
C LEU A 36 -10.17 -0.28 -13.28
N GLN A 37 -10.35 -0.76 -12.05
CA GLN A 37 -11.35 -1.77 -11.72
C GLN A 37 -12.78 -1.24 -11.90
N PHE A 38 -13.04 -0.02 -11.45
CA PHE A 38 -14.31 0.68 -11.69
C PHE A 38 -14.61 0.82 -13.18
N TYR A 39 -13.65 1.33 -13.96
CA TYR A 39 -13.81 1.46 -15.42
C TYR A 39 -14.09 0.12 -16.09
N ALA A 40 -13.30 -0.92 -15.78
CA ALA A 40 -13.49 -2.25 -16.34
C ALA A 40 -14.85 -2.86 -15.96
N ALA A 41 -15.31 -2.66 -14.73
CA ALA A 41 -16.62 -3.12 -14.27
C ALA A 41 -17.75 -2.43 -15.05
N TRP A 42 -17.66 -1.12 -15.25
CA TRP A 42 -18.64 -0.37 -16.04
C TRP A 42 -18.69 -0.85 -17.49
N ILE A 43 -17.53 -0.96 -18.16
CA ILE A 43 -17.46 -1.44 -19.55
C ILE A 43 -18.10 -2.81 -19.70
N ARG A 44 -17.79 -3.76 -18.80
CA ARG A 44 -18.38 -5.11 -18.84
C ARG A 44 -19.90 -5.09 -18.78
N ARG A 45 -20.50 -4.24 -17.93
CA ARG A 45 -21.96 -4.16 -17.80
C ARG A 45 -22.62 -3.58 -19.04
N VAL A 46 -21.96 -2.61 -19.66
CA VAL A 46 -22.42 -2.05 -20.94
C VAL A 46 -22.32 -3.09 -22.05
N GLU A 47 -21.20 -3.80 -22.14
CA GLU A 47 -20.99 -4.86 -23.13
C GLU A 47 -21.94 -6.06 -22.95
N SER A 48 -22.31 -6.39 -21.72
CA SER A 48 -23.30 -7.43 -21.42
C SER A 48 -24.75 -6.96 -21.60
N GLY A 49 -24.99 -5.70 -21.96
CA GLY A 49 -26.33 -5.11 -22.12
C GLY A 49 -27.11 -4.89 -20.82
N GLN A 50 -26.44 -5.00 -19.66
CA GLN A 50 -27.05 -4.77 -18.35
C GLN A 50 -27.28 -3.28 -18.09
N ASN A 51 -26.41 -2.43 -18.65
CA ASN A 51 -26.48 -0.98 -18.53
C ASN A 51 -26.33 -0.32 -19.90
N LYS A 52 -26.91 0.86 -20.04
CA LYS A 52 -26.69 1.79 -21.15
C LYS A 52 -25.69 2.85 -20.72
N TRP A 53 -25.03 3.45 -21.71
CA TRP A 53 -24.09 4.56 -21.50
C TRP A 53 -24.68 5.79 -20.79
N SER A 54 -26.01 5.92 -20.78
CA SER A 54 -26.75 6.99 -20.10
C SER A 54 -27.09 6.70 -18.64
N ASP A 55 -26.88 5.46 -18.17
CA ASP A 55 -27.30 5.06 -16.84
C ASP A 55 -26.32 5.57 -15.78
N ASP A 56 -26.78 5.64 -14.54
CA ASP A 56 -25.92 6.04 -13.42
C ASP A 56 -24.93 4.93 -13.05
N THR A 57 -23.82 5.34 -12.48
CA THR A 57 -22.65 4.52 -12.12
C THR A 57 -22.54 4.29 -10.61
N ALA A 58 -23.39 4.95 -9.80
CA ALA A 58 -23.31 5.00 -8.34
C ALA A 58 -23.31 3.61 -7.66
N ASP A 59 -24.02 2.65 -8.25
CA ASP A 59 -24.16 1.29 -7.76
C ASP A 59 -22.86 0.46 -7.89
N ILE A 60 -21.99 0.82 -8.83
CA ILE A 60 -20.63 0.25 -8.98
C ILE A 60 -19.60 1.09 -8.22
N GLU A 61 -19.80 2.40 -8.18
CA GLU A 61 -18.86 3.35 -7.57
C GLU A 61 -18.75 3.15 -6.07
N THR A 62 -19.88 3.13 -5.38
CA THR A 62 -19.91 3.04 -3.92
C THR A 62 -19.13 1.82 -3.41
N PRO A 63 -19.40 0.58 -3.88
CA PRO A 63 -18.67 -0.58 -3.38
C PRO A 63 -17.20 -0.62 -3.81
N LEU A 64 -16.84 -0.15 -5.02
CA LEU A 64 -15.46 -0.26 -5.52
C LEU A 64 -14.54 0.86 -5.02
N LEU A 65 -15.08 2.06 -4.82
CA LEU A 65 -14.29 3.25 -4.51
C LEU A 65 -14.27 3.59 -3.02
N ALA A 66 -15.28 3.19 -2.22
CA ALA A 66 -15.38 3.55 -0.81
C ALA A 66 -14.15 3.15 0.03
N SER A 67 -13.52 2.01 -0.26
CA SER A 67 -12.33 1.52 0.45
C SER A 67 -11.01 2.01 -0.15
N SER A 68 -11.06 2.69 -1.31
CA SER A 68 -9.89 3.00 -2.13
C SER A 68 -9.56 4.49 -2.18
N VAL A 69 -10.11 5.28 -1.25
CA VAL A 69 -9.82 6.71 -1.10
C VAL A 69 -8.32 6.87 -0.84
N ARG A 70 -7.65 7.71 -1.64
CA ARG A 70 -6.26 8.09 -1.43
C ARG A 70 -6.17 8.81 -0.09
N SER A 71 -5.59 8.15 0.91
CA SER A 71 -5.18 8.85 2.12
C SER A 71 -4.16 9.93 1.71
N ARG A 72 -4.51 11.21 1.90
CA ARG A 72 -3.55 12.33 1.76
C ARG A 72 -2.45 12.29 2.83
N GLN A 73 -2.52 11.37 3.79
CA GLN A 73 -1.46 11.15 4.76
C GLN A 73 -0.44 10.14 4.24
N ASN A 74 0.75 10.68 4.00
CA ASN A 74 2.02 10.00 3.75
C ASN A 74 2.11 9.18 2.46
N ARG A 75 2.79 9.79 1.48
CA ARG A 75 3.66 9.08 0.54
C ARG A 75 4.70 8.25 1.30
N VAL A 76 4.30 7.09 1.81
CA VAL A 76 5.20 5.95 2.01
C VAL A 76 4.55 4.81 1.26
N SER A 77 5.01 4.67 0.03
CA SER A 77 4.66 3.63 -0.92
C SER A 77 4.79 2.24 -0.31
N ASN A 78 3.67 1.56 -0.09
CA ASN A 78 3.62 0.11 -0.10
C ASN A 78 3.23 -0.33 -1.51
N LYS A 79 4.21 -0.34 -2.42
CA LYS A 79 4.13 -1.14 -3.65
C LYS A 79 4.65 -2.53 -3.33
N SER A 80 3.75 -3.50 -3.43
CA SER A 80 4.04 -4.92 -3.45
C SER A 80 4.99 -5.23 -4.61
N ALA A 81 6.28 -5.29 -4.31
CA ALA A 81 7.27 -6.00 -5.09
C ALA A 81 7.87 -7.06 -4.18
N SER A 82 7.95 -8.29 -4.68
CA SER A 82 8.63 -9.41 -4.04
C SER A 82 10.08 -9.03 -3.77
N ILE A 83 10.34 -8.53 -2.56
CA ILE A 83 11.66 -8.25 -2.02
C ILE A 83 11.68 -8.97 -0.69
N VAL A 84 12.71 -9.80 -0.48
CA VAL A 84 13.04 -10.46 0.78
C VAL A 84 12.65 -9.52 1.92
N LYS A 85 11.63 -9.92 2.71
CA LYS A 85 11.09 -9.09 3.79
C LYS A 85 12.26 -8.69 4.68
N ALA A 86 12.68 -7.43 4.57
CA ALA A 86 13.47 -6.82 5.62
C ALA A 86 12.73 -7.05 6.94
N PRO A 87 13.42 -7.41 8.02
CA PRO A 87 12.78 -7.67 9.30
C PRO A 87 11.92 -6.45 9.66
N SER A 88 10.59 -6.66 9.70
CA SER A 88 9.61 -5.63 10.06
C SER A 88 9.73 -5.17 11.53
N VAL A 89 10.71 -5.72 12.25
CA VAL A 89 10.95 -5.52 13.67
C VAL A 89 12.07 -4.52 13.84
N TRP A 90 11.80 -3.44 14.57
CA TRP A 90 12.83 -2.51 15.00
C TRP A 90 13.51 -3.05 16.25
N PHE A 91 14.83 -2.98 16.32
CA PHE A 91 15.59 -3.34 17.51
C PHE A 91 16.00 -2.09 18.30
N CYS A 92 16.10 -2.22 19.62
CA CYS A 92 16.61 -1.14 20.45
C CYS A 92 18.14 -1.07 20.35
N SER A 93 18.67 0.08 19.89
CA SER A 93 20.11 0.36 19.81
C SER A 93 20.80 0.36 21.18
N ASP A 94 20.09 0.78 22.23
CA ASP A 94 20.68 0.93 23.56
C ASP A 94 20.74 -0.42 24.26
N PHE A 95 19.80 -1.31 23.95
CA PHE A 95 19.83 -2.70 24.39
C PHE A 95 21.07 -3.41 23.83
N GLN A 96 21.42 -3.17 22.56
CA GLN A 96 22.64 -3.74 21.98
C GLN A 96 23.91 -3.35 22.75
N LYS A 97 23.93 -2.12 23.29
CA LYS A 97 25.03 -1.56 24.07
C LYS A 97 24.92 -1.81 25.57
N LYS A 98 23.92 -2.58 26.03
CA LYS A 98 23.58 -2.80 27.45
C LYS A 98 23.34 -1.50 28.24
N LYS A 99 22.83 -0.45 27.58
CA LYS A 99 22.51 0.88 28.14
C LYS A 99 21.01 1.18 28.18
N CYS A 100 20.15 0.23 27.82
CA CYS A 100 18.71 0.42 27.88
C CYS A 100 18.19 0.23 29.31
N SER A 101 17.36 1.17 29.79
CA SER A 101 16.75 1.12 31.12
C SER A 101 15.43 0.31 31.17
N PHE A 102 14.89 -0.07 30.01
CA PHE A 102 13.67 -0.86 29.92
C PHE A 102 14.00 -2.34 30.01
N SER A 103 13.09 -3.15 30.56
CA SER A 103 13.26 -4.61 30.65
C SER A 103 12.87 -5.33 29.36
N GLY A 104 12.03 -4.71 28.51
CA GLY A 104 11.51 -5.33 27.30
C GLY A 104 11.26 -4.34 26.16
N ALA A 105 10.42 -4.75 25.21
CA ALA A 105 10.03 -3.91 24.09
C ALA A 105 9.35 -2.61 24.56
N HIS A 106 9.68 -1.50 23.91
CA HIS A 106 9.24 -0.16 24.31
C HIS A 106 9.20 0.78 23.10
N ASP A 107 8.58 1.94 23.27
CA ASP A 107 8.59 2.98 22.25
C ASP A 107 9.86 3.83 22.35
N LYS A 108 10.50 4.08 21.20
CA LYS A 108 11.67 4.95 21.09
C LYS A 108 11.51 5.91 19.93
N VAL A 109 11.92 7.16 20.12
CA VAL A 109 11.94 8.16 19.06
C VAL A 109 13.19 7.94 18.20
N ILE A 110 12.99 7.57 16.94
CA ILE A 110 14.05 7.36 15.95
C ILE A 110 13.81 8.30 14.77
N LYS A 111 14.74 9.22 14.50
CA LYS A 111 14.64 10.24 13.44
C LYS A 111 13.34 11.07 13.54
N GLY A 112 12.95 11.46 14.75
CA GLY A 112 11.76 12.29 15.00
C GLY A 112 10.42 11.54 14.91
N VAL A 113 10.44 10.22 14.73
CA VAL A 113 9.22 9.38 14.70
C VAL A 113 9.27 8.37 15.84
N THR A 114 8.18 8.26 16.60
CA THR A 114 8.02 7.21 17.61
C THR A 114 7.88 5.85 16.93
N ARG A 115 8.75 4.91 17.28
CA ARG A 115 8.76 3.54 16.76
C ARG A 115 8.78 2.56 17.92
N TYR A 116 8.01 1.50 17.79
CA TYR A 116 8.03 0.38 18.72
C TYR A 116 9.27 -0.49 18.48
N VAL A 117 10.17 -0.56 19.45
CA VAL A 117 11.44 -1.29 19.39
C VAL A 117 11.42 -2.52 20.29
N GLN A 118 12.08 -3.59 19.86
CA GLN A 118 12.21 -4.84 20.62
C GLN A 118 13.65 -5.09 21.07
N HIS A 119 13.80 -5.87 22.15
CA HIS A 119 15.11 -6.34 22.64
C HIS A 119 15.52 -7.61 21.91
N VAL A 120 15.90 -7.43 20.65
CA VAL A 120 16.40 -8.50 19.78
C VAL A 120 17.79 -8.13 19.26
N CYS A 121 18.65 -9.12 19.03
CA CYS A 121 20.00 -8.91 18.54
C CYS A 121 19.99 -8.25 17.15
N ALA A 122 20.68 -7.12 17.00
CA ALA A 122 20.76 -6.41 15.72
C ALA A 122 21.46 -7.25 14.64
N SER A 123 22.61 -7.85 14.96
CA SER A 123 23.37 -8.68 14.01
C SER A 123 22.60 -9.92 13.55
N CYS A 124 21.96 -10.66 14.45
CA CYS A 124 21.18 -11.85 14.09
C CYS A 124 19.93 -11.48 13.27
N LEU A 125 19.34 -10.32 13.54
CA LEU A 125 18.20 -9.84 12.79
C LEU A 125 18.60 -9.35 11.39
N LEU A 126 19.72 -8.64 11.25
CA LEU A 126 20.18 -8.10 9.96
C LEU A 126 20.84 -9.16 9.06
N LYS A 127 21.63 -10.08 9.63
CA LYS A 127 22.39 -11.10 8.89
C LYS A 127 21.54 -12.36 8.63
N ASP A 128 20.87 -12.88 9.66
CA ASP A 128 20.15 -14.17 9.58
C ASP A 128 18.62 -14.05 9.58
N ASN A 129 18.09 -12.82 9.71
CA ASN A 129 16.66 -12.58 9.90
C ASN A 129 16.06 -13.33 11.11
N LYS A 130 16.87 -13.56 12.15
CA LYS A 130 16.48 -14.24 13.39
C LYS A 130 16.30 -13.25 14.54
N GLN A 131 15.18 -13.38 15.25
CA GLN A 131 14.86 -12.58 16.43
C GLN A 131 15.37 -13.30 17.69
N LEU A 132 16.63 -13.08 18.05
CA LEU A 132 17.22 -13.68 19.24
C LEU A 132 17.26 -12.69 20.41
N PRO A 133 16.89 -13.09 21.64
CA PRO A 133 16.73 -12.20 22.80
C PRO A 133 18.06 -11.92 23.53
N HIS A 134 19.15 -11.69 22.80
CA HIS A 134 20.44 -11.27 23.36
C HIS A 134 20.93 -10.01 22.65
N ALA A 135 21.87 -9.30 23.27
CA ALA A 135 22.53 -8.15 22.64
C ALA A 135 23.55 -8.62 21.59
N GLU A 136 23.91 -7.76 20.63
CA GLU A 136 24.99 -8.06 19.67
C GLU A 136 26.37 -8.19 20.33
N LEU A 137 26.61 -7.46 21.42
CA LEU A 137 27.81 -7.53 22.26
C LEU A 137 27.75 -8.66 23.31
N ASP A 138 26.78 -9.56 23.19
CA ASP A 138 26.73 -10.73 24.05
C ASP A 138 27.67 -11.82 23.53
N PRO A 139 28.51 -12.45 24.36
CA PRO A 139 29.36 -13.58 23.94
C PRO A 139 28.57 -14.77 23.36
N SER A 140 27.27 -14.87 23.67
CA SER A 140 26.38 -15.87 23.08
C SER A 140 25.96 -15.58 21.63
N CYS A 141 26.28 -14.39 21.09
CA CYS A 141 25.92 -14.00 19.74
C CYS A 141 26.82 -14.72 18.70
N PRO A 142 26.26 -15.43 17.71
CA PRO A 142 27.03 -16.03 16.61
C PRO A 142 27.82 -15.02 15.77
N HIS A 143 27.44 -13.74 15.84
CA HIS A 143 28.06 -12.62 15.13
C HIS A 143 28.77 -11.66 16.08
N HIS A 144 29.24 -12.16 17.22
CA HIS A 144 30.01 -11.37 18.18
C HIS A 144 31.35 -10.94 17.55
N GLU A 145 31.47 -9.67 17.21
CA GLU A 145 32.72 -9.06 16.74
C GLU A 145 33.36 -8.36 17.95
N LEU A 146 34.58 -8.81 18.31
CA LEU A 146 35.39 -8.34 19.45
C LEU A 146 35.91 -6.91 19.26
#